data_AF-A0A2H1ECV7-F1
#
_entry.id   AF-A0A2H1ECV7-F1
#
_cell.length_a   1.000
_cell.length_b   1.000
_cell.length_c   1.000
_cell.angle_alpha   90.00
_cell.angle_beta   90.00
_cell.angle_gamma   90.00
#
_symmetry.space_group_name_H-M   'P 1'
#
loop_
_entity.id
_entity.type
_entity.pdbx_description
1 polymer ?
#
loop_
_entity_poly.entity_id
_entity_poly.type
_entity_poly.pdbx_seq_one_letter_code
_entity_poly.pdbx_strand_id
1 'polypeptide(L)'
;MKHEDFEKIILEENKDKILDSLLYVTEYDDDWEWVENKCLELINSKDNDIKGLAITCLGHLARIHGKINYKKVSKILESNLSDLTIKGRIEDAFDDIKMFTENE
;
A
#
# COMPACT_ATOMS: atom_id res chain seq x y z
N MET A 1 -6.75 14.24 4.22
CA MET A 1 -7.68 13.58 5.15
C MET A 1 -6.97 13.47 6.48
N LYS A 2 -7.64 13.56 7.63
CA LYS A 2 -6.95 13.28 8.91
C LYS A 2 -6.78 11.78 9.08
N HIS A 3 -5.66 11.33 9.62
CA HIS A 3 -5.41 9.92 9.89
C HIS A 3 -6.54 9.27 10.69
N GLU A 4 -7.06 9.95 11.73
CA GLU A 4 -8.21 9.46 12.52
C GLU A 4 -9.49 9.20 11.71
N ASP A 5 -9.72 9.96 10.65
CA ASP A 5 -10.90 9.79 9.80
C ASP A 5 -10.72 8.57 8.88
N PHE A 6 -9.50 8.34 8.40
CA PHE A 6 -9.16 7.12 7.67
C PHE A 6 -9.33 5.86 8.52
N GLU A 7 -8.87 5.89 9.78
CA GLU A 7 -9.06 4.76 10.71
C GLU A 7 -10.55 4.43 10.90
N LYS A 8 -11.41 5.44 11.04
CA LYS A 8 -12.87 5.23 11.13
C LYS A 8 -13.42 4.58 9.86
N ILE A 9 -12.95 5.00 8.69
CA ILE A 9 -13.40 4.44 7.41
C ILE A 9 -13.05 2.96 7.30
N ILE A 10 -11.85 2.55 7.74
CA ILE A 10 -11.47 1.13 7.77
C ILE A 10 -12.41 0.33 8.67
N LEU A 11 -12.83 0.88 9.81
CA LEU A 11 -13.75 0.23 10.75
C LEU A 11 -15.19 0.11 10.24
N GLU A 12 -15.61 0.96 9.28
CA GLU A 12 -16.94 0.91 8.68
C GLU A 12 -17.11 -0.24 7.67
N GLU A 13 -16.04 -0.95 7.30
CA GLU A 13 -16.01 -2.08 6.34
C GLU A 13 -16.66 -1.77 4.97
N ASN A 14 -16.80 -0.49 4.61
CA ASN A 14 -17.30 -0.09 3.30
C ASN A 14 -16.15 -0.12 2.30
N LYS A 15 -16.13 -1.16 1.44
CA LYS A 15 -15.06 -1.38 0.45
C LYS A 15 -14.75 -0.14 -0.38
N ASP A 16 -15.75 0.46 -1.01
CA ASP A 16 -15.53 1.58 -1.94
C ASP A 16 -14.94 2.79 -1.22
N LYS A 17 -15.43 3.11 -0.01
CA LYS A 17 -14.84 4.16 0.81
C LYS A 17 -13.39 3.86 1.20
N ILE A 18 -13.09 2.62 1.56
CA ILE A 18 -11.72 2.21 1.92
C ILE A 18 -10.80 2.40 0.72
N LEU A 19 -11.20 1.95 -0.47
CA LEU A 19 -10.40 2.07 -1.69
C LEU A 19 -10.13 3.54 -2.04
N ASP A 20 -11.18 4.37 -2.09
CA ASP A 20 -11.05 5.79 -2.41
C ASP A 20 -10.18 6.52 -1.38
N SER A 21 -10.36 6.20 -0.10
CA SER A 21 -9.60 6.85 0.98
C SER A 21 -8.15 6.41 1.00
N LEU A 22 -7.86 5.14 0.69
CA LEU A 22 -6.50 4.60 0.63
C LEU A 22 -5.72 5.26 -0.52
N LEU A 23 -6.34 5.39 -1.69
CA LEU A 23 -5.74 6.09 -2.81
C LEU A 23 -5.51 7.57 -2.48
N TYR A 24 -6.51 8.22 -1.85
CA TYR A 24 -6.40 9.63 -1.45
C TYR A 24 -5.23 9.86 -0.48
N VAL A 25 -5.09 9.08 0.59
CA VAL A 25 -3.98 9.28 1.54
C VAL A 25 -2.62 8.95 0.90
N THR A 26 -2.58 7.99 -0.03
CA THR A 26 -1.37 7.66 -0.79
C THR A 26 -0.91 8.80 -1.70
N GLU A 27 -1.84 9.56 -2.26
CA GLU A 27 -1.51 10.67 -3.17
C GLU A 27 -1.18 11.99 -2.45
N TYR A 28 -1.78 12.23 -1.28
CA TYR A 28 -1.80 13.58 -0.69
C TYR A 28 -1.34 13.66 0.76
N ASP A 29 -1.08 12.54 1.46
CA ASP A 29 -0.58 12.58 2.83
C ASP A 29 0.95 12.71 2.86
N ASP A 30 1.47 13.68 3.63
CA ASP A 30 2.91 13.90 3.75
C ASP A 30 3.60 12.83 4.63
N ASP A 31 2.85 12.14 5.49
CA ASP A 31 3.35 11.07 6.35
C ASP A 31 3.36 9.73 5.61
N TRP A 32 4.31 9.59 4.68
CA TRP A 32 4.48 8.39 3.85
C TRP A 32 4.68 7.11 4.70
N GLU A 33 5.30 7.22 5.88
CA GLU A 33 5.55 6.06 6.75
C GLU A 33 4.25 5.59 7.41
N TRP A 34 3.38 6.52 7.82
CA TRP A 34 2.04 6.17 8.28
C TRP A 34 1.23 5.48 7.16
N VAL A 35 1.24 6.01 5.93
CA VAL A 35 0.52 5.38 4.81
C VAL A 35 1.09 4.00 4.47
N GLU A 36 2.41 3.83 4.50
CA GLU A 36 3.06 2.52 4.31
C GLU A 36 2.54 1.50 5.32
N ASN A 37 2.50 1.86 6.61
CA ASN A 37 1.98 0.99 7.65
C ASN A 37 0.53 0.57 7.38
N LYS A 38 -0.32 1.51 6.96
CA LYS A 38 -1.71 1.21 6.60
C LYS A 38 -1.82 0.28 5.39
N CYS A 39 -1.02 0.48 4.36
CA CYS A 39 -0.97 -0.43 3.22
C CYS A 39 -0.60 -1.85 3.67
N LEU A 40 0.42 -2.00 4.52
CA LEU A 40 0.87 -3.29 5.02
C LEU A 40 -0.19 -4.00 5.90
N GLU A 41 -0.96 -3.25 6.67
CA GLU A 41 -2.13 -3.79 7.40
C GLU A 41 -3.18 -4.33 6.42
N LEU A 42 -3.53 -3.54 5.39
CA LEU A 42 -4.58 -3.84 4.42
C LEU A 42 -4.24 -4.97 3.42
N ILE A 43 -2.96 -5.33 3.26
CA ILE A 43 -2.56 -6.55 2.52
C ILE A 43 -3.17 -7.83 3.14
N ASN A 44 -3.47 -7.82 4.45
CA ASN A 44 -4.11 -8.95 5.11
C ASN A 44 -5.64 -8.92 5.01
N SER A 45 -6.22 -7.97 4.25
CA SER A 45 -7.65 -7.92 4.01
C SER A 45 -8.15 -9.19 3.33
N LYS A 46 -9.37 -9.59 3.70
CA LYS A 46 -10.10 -10.68 3.04
C LYS A 46 -10.63 -10.27 1.66
N ASP A 47 -10.72 -8.96 1.42
CA ASP A 47 -11.17 -8.41 0.15
C ASP A 47 -9.98 -8.25 -0.79
N ASN A 48 -10.04 -8.90 -1.95
CA ASN A 48 -8.96 -8.90 -2.93
C ASN A 48 -8.73 -7.53 -3.58
N ASP A 49 -9.75 -6.68 -3.68
CA ASP A 49 -9.60 -5.34 -4.24
C ASP A 49 -8.83 -4.45 -3.26
N ILE A 50 -9.17 -4.52 -1.96
CA ILE A 50 -8.45 -3.80 -0.90
C ILE A 50 -6.99 -4.27 -0.83
N LYS A 51 -6.78 -5.59 -0.79
CA LYS A 51 -5.44 -6.19 -0.80
C LYS A 51 -4.62 -5.73 -2.01
N GLY A 52 -5.21 -5.81 -3.20
CA GLY A 52 -4.54 -5.43 -4.44
C GLY A 52 -4.22 -3.94 -4.50
N LEU A 53 -5.15 -3.07 -4.07
CA LEU A 53 -4.91 -1.64 -4.06
C LEU A 53 -3.83 -1.26 -3.04
N ALA A 54 -3.80 -1.88 -1.87
CA ALA A 54 -2.76 -1.64 -0.87
C ALA A 54 -1.35 -1.91 -1.42
N ILE A 55 -1.18 -3.00 -2.18
CA ILE A 55 0.10 -3.32 -2.84
C ILE A 55 0.45 -2.27 -3.91
N THR A 56 -0.53 -1.88 -4.71
CA THR A 56 -0.37 -0.84 -5.74
C THR A 56 0.06 0.49 -5.10
N CYS A 57 -0.52 0.83 -3.94
CA CYS A 57 -0.21 2.05 -3.21
C CYS A 57 1.22 2.05 -2.65
N LEU A 58 1.81 0.90 -2.33
CA LEU A 58 3.23 0.84 -1.95
C LEU A 58 4.15 1.26 -3.11
N GLY A 59 3.84 0.84 -4.34
CA GLY A 59 4.53 1.33 -5.54
C GLY A 59 4.33 2.83 -5.75
N HIS A 60 3.10 3.31 -5.53
CA HIS A 60 2.81 4.75 -5.59
C HIS A 60 3.58 5.56 -4.53
N LEU A 61 3.73 5.06 -3.29
CA LEU A 61 4.51 5.74 -2.26
C LEU A 61 5.97 5.90 -2.69
N ALA A 62 6.57 4.84 -3.24
CA ALA A 62 7.90 4.90 -3.83
C ALA A 62 7.96 5.96 -4.94
N ARG A 63 7.00 5.96 -5.88
CA ARG A 63 6.94 6.91 -7.00
C ARG A 63 6.73 8.36 -6.59
N ILE A 64 5.89 8.62 -5.59
CA ILE A 64 5.46 9.97 -5.19
C ILE A 64 6.46 10.58 -4.20
N HIS A 65 6.88 9.83 -3.19
CA HIS A 65 7.72 10.34 -2.12
C HIS A 65 9.21 10.02 -2.32
N GLY A 66 9.55 9.13 -3.24
CA GLY A 66 10.93 8.63 -3.42
C GLY A 66 11.42 7.85 -2.20
N LYS A 67 10.51 7.40 -1.33
CA LYS A 67 10.81 6.79 -0.04
C LYS A 67 9.95 5.57 0.19
N ILE A 68 10.57 4.55 0.75
CA ILE A 68 9.89 3.38 1.30
C ILE A 68 10.83 2.65 2.25
N ASN A 69 10.30 1.93 3.23
CA ASN A 69 11.09 1.00 4.02
C ASN A 69 11.27 -0.32 3.25
N TYR A 70 12.27 -0.33 2.35
CA TYR A 70 12.51 -1.45 1.44
C TYR A 70 12.51 -2.80 2.15
N LYS A 71 13.32 -2.94 3.21
CA LYS A 71 13.47 -4.20 3.95
C LYS A 71 12.16 -4.73 4.54
N LYS A 72 11.32 -3.84 5.07
CA LYS A 72 10.05 -4.20 5.69
C LYS A 72 9.01 -4.57 4.62
N VAL A 73 8.92 -3.75 3.58
CA VAL A 73 7.97 -3.94 2.48
C VAL A 73 8.31 -5.19 1.67
N SER A 74 9.57 -5.36 1.27
CA SER A 74 10.03 -6.51 0.47
C SER A 74 9.73 -7.82 1.17
N LYS A 75 10.06 -7.93 2.46
CA LYS A 75 9.77 -9.13 3.27
C LYS A 75 8.29 -9.50 3.24
N ILE A 76 7.39 -8.52 3.35
CA ILE A 76 5.94 -8.78 3.36
C ILE A 76 5.46 -9.15 1.96
N LEU A 77 5.88 -8.43 0.93
CA LEU A 77 5.51 -8.73 -0.46
C LEU A 77 6.01 -10.11 -0.90
N GLU A 78 7.27 -10.45 -0.59
CA GLU A 78 7.85 -11.77 -0.87
C GLU A 78 7.06 -12.90 -0.22
N SER A 79 6.60 -12.69 1.03
CA SER A 79 5.77 -13.68 1.73
C SER A 79 4.39 -13.91 1.10
N ASN A 80 3.96 -13.01 0.21
CA ASN A 80 2.67 -13.08 -0.50
C ASN A 80 2.81 -13.48 -1.98
N LEU A 81 4.01 -13.77 -2.49
CA LEU A 81 4.23 -14.11 -3.92
C LEU A 81 3.49 -15.38 -4.39
N SER A 82 3.10 -16.27 -3.47
CA SER A 82 2.31 -17.45 -3.81
C SER A 82 0.84 -17.15 -4.09
N ASP A 83 0.34 -15.98 -3.70
CA ASP A 83 -1.03 -15.54 -4.00
C ASP A 83 -1.10 -15.03 -5.44
N LEU A 84 -1.54 -15.91 -6.35
CA LEU A 84 -1.65 -15.59 -7.78
C LEU A 84 -2.63 -14.44 -8.07
N THR A 85 -3.53 -14.11 -7.15
CA THR A 85 -4.51 -13.03 -7.35
C THR A 85 -3.87 -11.64 -7.25
N ILE A 86 -2.74 -11.53 -6.56
CA ILE A 86 -2.01 -10.27 -6.33
C ILE A 86 -0.58 -10.28 -6.87
N LYS A 87 -0.08 -11.43 -7.32
CA LYS A 87 1.30 -11.58 -7.81
C LYS A 87 1.71 -10.49 -8.81
N GLY A 88 0.89 -10.20 -9.83
CA GLY A 88 1.21 -9.16 -10.82
C GLY A 88 1.38 -7.77 -10.18
N ARG A 89 0.54 -7.44 -9.19
CA ARG A 89 0.64 -6.17 -8.46
C ARG A 89 1.87 -6.10 -7.57
N ILE A 90 2.30 -7.24 -7.01
CA ILE A 90 3.55 -7.33 -6.25
C ILE A 90 4.75 -7.04 -7.16
N GLU A 91 4.75 -7.63 -8.35
CA GLU A 91 5.79 -7.40 -9.36
C GLU A 91 5.83 -5.92 -9.77
N ASP A 92 4.67 -5.32 -10.08
CA ASP A 92 4.55 -3.89 -10.40
C ASP A 92 5.07 -2.99 -9.26
N ALA A 93 4.70 -3.30 -8.01
CA ALA A 93 5.17 -2.53 -6.85
C ALA A 93 6.69 -2.63 -6.66
N PHE A 94 7.28 -3.80 -6.90
CA PHE A 94 8.74 -3.94 -6.85
C PHE A 94 9.44 -3.15 -7.95
N ASP A 95 8.88 -3.13 -9.15
CA ASP A 95 9.41 -2.34 -10.26
C ASP A 95 9.37 -0.84 -9.94
N ASP A 96 8.27 -0.33 -9.38
CA ASP A 96 8.15 1.04 -8.90
C ASP A 96 9.19 1.35 -7.81
N ILE A 97 9.29 0.51 -6.79
CA ILE A 97 10.25 0.70 -5.69
C ILE A 97 11.67 0.78 -6.22
N LYS A 98 12.05 -0.15 -7.10
CA LYS A 98 13.39 -0.18 -7.71
C LYS A 98 13.65 1.03 -8.59
N MET A 99 12.62 1.55 -9.26
CA MET A 99 12.74 2.69 -10.17
C MET A 99 12.86 4.02 -9.42
N PHE A 100 12.14 4.18 -8.32
CA PHE A 100 11.93 5.49 -7.68
C PHE A 100 12.60 5.66 -6.32
N THR A 101 13.16 4.60 -5.73
CA THR A 101 13.87 4.69 -4.45
C THR A 101 15.34 4.35 -4.63
N GLU A 102 16.20 5.04 -3.88
CA GLU A 102 17.60 4.64 -3.77
C GLU A 102 17.65 3.38 -2.89
N ASN A 103 18.19 2.29 -3.44
CA ASN A 103 18.25 0.99 -2.74
C ASN A 103 19.17 1.11 -1.51
N GLU A 104 18.62 1.44 -0.33
CA GLU A 104 19.27 1.33 0.97
C GLU A 104 18.78 0.13 1.79
#